data_AF-A0A1J0LT09-F1
#
_entry.id   AF-A0A1J0LT09-F1
#
_cell.length_a   1.000
_cell.length_b   1.000
_cell.length_c   1.000
_cell.angle_alpha   90.00
_cell.angle_beta   90.00
_cell.angle_gamma   90.00
#
_symmetry.space_group_name_H-M   'P 1'
#
loop_
_entity.id
_entity.type
_entity.pdbx_description
1 polymer ?
#
loop_
_entity_poly.entity_id
_entity_poly.type
_entity_poly.pdbx_seq_one_letter_code
_entity_poly.pdbx_strand_id
1 'polypeptide(L)'
;MEHLADLVDLYEYRVEDLVAGRTPKGGKKALLALRAFLAQTRLPGPLAKRFRQADARFRALRQRLEPPPPPPELPTLVPEEPEALSPPDTAPAQKALAQKVWRLWAEREAKARAKDLLSGRREELRLIHAFLQNYLDYREKEGFKRDFNLSRFTPTHPIPSLSESLLDLEDPKVAEALLLEFLDTTLRIPEDLPLPPEETKAYVRRFLNRILEWEEAYGLPPKRDLLALRRALEEARRLGAHPQEIAQLEERLKKEAQEERRRELLLEEEKRRFQVASEKVLALLNLLPTPQGETPWPKVPEPGGGEESLRTLPLAPGRVPLGPLVLTLSQVEGVWHLGLGGEDHVLEETLVIPWEDLEVWAVREGNLLHLRLEARSGLRLYELLAEGRLLALLLSPKEDYAYLRLLRALSAKLKGEFQPQGFGKELAEKFRQAPEENLQDFARKLLELTLRRLGPTDPYPPLAQVGEALALPREAQTLAEALKEYLGRRPPTRETLGGEVHLVSLTPEPLSLKVGQSVLSLRLREDALYVGQAGEVPRRLKDLLVYRLPEDVLVLAREGRRLAYLVAPNP
;
A
#
# COMPACT_ATOMS: atom_id res chain seq x y z
N MET A 1 38.19 35.01 30.10
CA MET A 1 36.73 35.26 30.05
C MET A 1 36.45 36.76 29.95
N GLU A 2 37.02 37.59 30.83
CA GLU A 2 36.91 39.07 30.81
C GLU A 2 37.30 39.68 29.46
N HIS A 3 38.43 39.28 28.89
CA HIS A 3 38.88 39.79 27.58
C HIS A 3 37.92 39.55 26.40
N LEU A 4 37.11 38.49 26.41
CA LEU A 4 36.15 38.23 25.33
C LEU A 4 34.86 39.04 25.52
N ALA A 5 34.50 39.34 26.77
CA ALA A 5 33.39 40.23 27.08
C ALA A 5 33.71 41.66 26.60
N ASP A 6 34.92 42.16 26.90
CA ASP A 6 35.37 43.50 26.48
C ASP A 6 35.36 43.67 24.95
N LEU A 7 35.71 42.61 24.20
CA LEU A 7 35.71 42.65 22.74
C LEU A 7 34.29 42.64 22.14
N VAL A 8 33.35 41.96 22.79
CA VAL A 8 31.93 42.00 22.42
C VAL A 8 31.33 43.36 22.76
N ASP A 9 31.65 43.93 23.91
CA ASP A 9 31.23 45.27 24.33
C ASP A 9 31.80 46.35 23.37
N LEU A 10 33.06 46.21 22.96
CA LEU A 10 33.68 47.09 21.95
C LEU A 10 33.01 46.95 20.57
N TYR A 11 32.57 45.76 20.19
CA TYR A 11 31.83 45.54 18.94
C TYR A 11 30.45 46.21 19.00
N GLU A 12 29.72 46.02 20.11
CA GLU A 12 28.42 46.66 20.35
C GLU A 12 28.52 48.19 20.28
N TYR A 13 29.48 48.78 21.01
CA TYR A 13 29.71 50.23 21.01
C TYR A 13 29.99 50.78 19.61
N ARG A 14 30.82 50.09 18.82
CA ARG A 14 31.15 50.53 17.44
C ARG A 14 29.99 50.36 16.46
N VAL A 15 29.13 49.37 16.67
CA VAL A 15 27.89 49.22 15.88
C VAL A 15 26.90 50.33 16.25
N GLU A 16 26.79 50.68 17.54
CA GLU A 16 25.94 51.79 17.99
C GLU A 16 26.40 53.16 17.47
N ASP A 17 27.71 53.42 17.43
CA ASP A 17 28.27 54.61 16.77
C ASP A 17 27.83 54.71 15.31
N LEU A 18 27.84 53.59 14.57
CA LEU A 18 27.39 53.55 13.17
C LEU A 18 25.87 53.70 13.03
N VAL A 19 25.08 53.17 13.96
CA VAL A 19 23.62 53.39 13.99
C VAL A 19 23.32 54.87 14.24
N ALA A 20 24.11 55.54 15.09
CA ALA A 20 24.00 56.97 15.37
C ALA A 20 24.60 57.88 14.27
N GLY A 21 25.08 57.31 13.14
CA GLY A 21 25.66 58.06 12.03
C GLY A 21 27.06 58.61 12.29
N ARG A 22 27.72 58.18 13.37
CA ARG A 22 29.10 58.56 13.74
C ARG A 22 30.09 57.55 13.18
N THR A 23 31.32 57.99 12.90
CA THR A 23 32.40 57.10 12.47
C THR A 23 33.02 56.41 13.70
N PRO A 24 33.02 55.07 13.77
CA PRO A 24 33.55 54.36 14.94
C PRO A 24 35.06 54.58 15.06
N LYS A 25 35.56 54.72 16.28
CA LYS A 25 37.01 54.85 16.56
C LYS A 25 37.76 53.63 16.00
N GLY A 26 38.68 53.86 15.05
CA GLY A 26 39.41 52.82 14.30
C GLY A 26 38.89 52.54 12.89
N GLY A 27 37.79 53.17 12.48
CA GLY A 27 37.25 53.09 11.12
C GLY A 27 36.53 51.77 10.79
N LYS A 28 35.86 51.75 9.64
CA LYS A 28 35.03 50.61 9.19
C LYS A 28 35.83 49.30 9.02
N LYS A 29 37.12 49.38 8.65
CA LYS A 29 38.01 48.21 8.52
C LYS A 29 38.26 47.52 9.86
N ALA A 30 38.50 48.28 10.93
CA ALA A 30 38.71 47.70 12.26
C ALA A 30 37.45 47.04 12.82
N LEU A 31 36.26 47.57 12.49
CA LEU A 31 34.99 46.93 12.82
C LEU A 31 34.80 45.59 12.10
N LEU A 32 35.08 45.54 10.79
CA LEU A 32 34.96 44.31 10.01
C LEU A 32 35.97 43.24 10.45
N ALA A 33 37.19 43.64 10.82
CA ALA A 33 38.19 42.74 11.39
C ALA A 33 37.72 42.18 12.76
N LEU A 34 37.20 43.04 13.64
CA LEU A 34 36.65 42.62 14.93
C LEU A 34 35.45 41.67 14.78
N ARG A 35 34.57 41.94 13.81
CA ARG A 35 33.45 41.07 13.45
C ARG A 35 33.92 39.68 13.00
N ALA A 36 34.90 39.63 12.10
CA ALA A 36 35.44 38.37 11.58
C ALA A 36 36.08 37.55 12.71
N PHE A 37 36.83 38.21 13.60
CA PHE A 37 37.45 37.58 14.76
C PHE A 37 36.42 37.00 15.74
N LEU A 38 35.39 37.77 16.11
CA LEU A 38 34.33 37.31 17.01
C LEU A 38 33.46 36.20 16.39
N ALA A 39 33.27 36.21 15.06
CA ALA A 39 32.52 35.17 14.36
C ALA A 39 33.27 33.82 14.30
N GLN A 40 34.61 33.85 14.27
CA GLN A 40 35.45 32.63 14.25
C GLN A 40 35.74 32.08 15.65
N THR A 41 35.57 32.90 16.70
CA THR A 41 35.88 32.52 18.08
C THR A 41 34.69 31.82 18.75
N ARG A 42 34.96 30.74 19.52
CA ARG A 42 33.91 30.05 20.32
C ARG A 42 33.50 30.90 21.53
N LEU A 43 32.47 31.72 21.36
CA LEU A 43 31.91 32.56 22.42
C LEU A 43 30.99 31.76 23.36
N PRO A 44 31.09 31.97 24.70
CA PRO A 44 30.12 31.43 25.66
C PRO A 44 28.69 31.91 25.35
N GLY A 45 27.68 31.09 25.66
CA GLY A 45 26.28 31.30 25.27
C GLY A 45 25.72 32.73 25.45
N PRO A 46 25.92 33.40 26.60
CA PRO A 46 25.45 34.77 26.81
C PRO A 46 26.12 35.79 25.86
N LEU A 47 27.43 35.67 25.64
CA LEU A 47 28.20 36.55 24.75
C LEU A 47 27.91 36.28 23.27
N ALA A 48 27.65 35.02 22.90
CA ALA A 48 27.26 34.65 21.55
C ALA A 48 25.89 35.25 21.16
N LYS A 49 24.94 35.31 22.11
CA LYS A 49 23.63 35.94 21.88
C LYS A 49 23.77 37.45 21.65
N ARG A 50 24.56 38.12 22.50
CA ARG A 50 24.89 39.55 22.40
C ARG A 50 25.54 39.92 21.07
N PHE A 51 26.57 39.17 20.67
CA PHE A 51 27.23 39.35 19.37
C PHE A 51 26.27 39.19 18.18
N ARG A 52 25.39 38.17 18.18
CA ARG A 52 24.42 37.96 17.09
C ARG A 52 23.42 39.10 16.97
N GLN A 53 22.98 39.67 18.10
CA GLN A 53 22.06 40.81 18.11
C GLN A 53 22.74 42.08 17.55
N ALA A 54 23.98 42.35 17.93
CA ALA A 54 24.78 43.44 17.37
C ALA A 54 25.05 43.24 15.86
N ASP A 55 25.35 42.01 15.44
CA ASP A 55 25.63 41.69 14.03
C ASP A 55 24.41 41.87 13.12
N ALA A 56 23.22 41.52 13.60
CA ALA A 56 21.97 41.75 12.88
C ALA A 56 21.72 43.25 12.63
N ARG A 57 21.98 44.10 13.62
CA ARG A 57 21.86 45.56 13.50
C ARG A 57 22.85 46.12 12.46
N PHE A 58 24.09 45.64 12.47
CA PHE A 58 25.10 46.03 11.48
C PHE A 58 24.73 45.63 10.04
N ARG A 59 24.19 44.42 9.82
CA ARG A 59 23.73 43.98 8.48
C ARG A 59 22.55 44.80 7.96
N ALA A 60 21.60 45.13 8.83
CA ALA A 60 20.45 45.97 8.48
C ALA A 60 20.87 47.38 8.04
N LEU A 61 21.92 47.94 8.65
CA LEU A 61 22.50 49.22 8.21
C LEU A 61 23.16 49.12 6.83
N ARG A 62 23.85 48.01 6.53
CA ARG A 62 24.50 47.80 5.23
C ARG A 62 23.49 47.69 4.09
N GLN A 63 22.39 46.99 4.31
CA GLN A 63 21.31 46.86 3.32
C GLN A 63 20.58 48.18 3.03
N ARG A 64 20.60 49.15 3.97
CA ARG A 64 20.03 50.49 3.75
C ARG A 64 20.96 51.45 2.99
N LEU A 65 22.24 51.10 2.80
CA LEU A 65 23.26 51.98 2.22
C LEU A 65 23.69 51.59 0.79
N GLU A 66 23.21 50.47 0.25
CA GLU A 66 23.51 50.03 -1.13
C GLU A 66 22.29 50.31 -2.05
N PRO A 67 22.36 51.27 -3.00
CA PRO A 67 21.33 51.44 -4.02
C PRO A 67 21.43 50.35 -5.12
N PRO A 68 20.32 49.97 -5.77
CA PRO A 68 20.33 48.91 -6.79
C PRO A 68 20.97 49.40 -8.10
N PRO A 69 21.89 48.64 -8.72
CA PRO A 69 22.51 49.04 -9.99
C PRO A 69 21.60 48.75 -11.21
N PRO A 70 21.51 49.67 -12.19
CA PRO A 70 20.86 49.47 -13.49
C PRO A 70 21.80 48.76 -14.49
N PRO A 71 21.28 48.21 -15.61
CA PRO A 71 22.01 47.28 -16.48
C PRO A 71 22.85 48.00 -17.54
N PRO A 72 24.05 47.48 -17.89
CA PRO A 72 24.73 47.83 -19.12
C PRO A 72 24.93 46.63 -20.06
N GLU A 73 24.60 46.87 -21.33
CA GLU A 73 24.96 46.11 -22.54
C GLU A 73 26.43 46.40 -22.94
N LEU A 74 27.18 45.40 -23.44
CA LEU A 74 28.29 45.45 -24.45
C LEU A 74 29.20 44.18 -24.39
N PRO A 75 29.99 43.84 -25.44
CA PRO A 75 29.99 42.53 -26.09
C PRO A 75 31.18 41.59 -25.76
N THR A 76 30.87 40.30 -25.95
CA THR A 76 31.70 39.10 -26.21
C THR A 76 33.23 39.20 -26.03
N LEU A 77 33.68 38.86 -24.82
CA LEU A 77 34.83 37.99 -24.62
C LEU A 77 34.28 36.75 -23.92
N VAL A 78 34.32 35.59 -24.58
CA VAL A 78 33.87 34.30 -24.04
C VAL A 78 34.96 33.79 -23.10
N PRO A 79 34.77 33.78 -21.77
CA PRO A 79 35.42 32.76 -20.96
C PRO A 79 34.72 31.45 -21.30
N GLU A 80 35.47 30.36 -21.48
CA GLU A 80 34.88 29.02 -21.51
C GLU A 80 34.03 28.86 -20.24
N GLU A 81 32.71 28.89 -20.40
CA GLU A 81 31.79 28.39 -19.39
C GLU A 81 32.26 26.97 -19.09
N PRO A 82 32.39 26.55 -17.82
CA PRO A 82 32.38 25.12 -17.55
C PRO A 82 31.12 24.63 -18.23
N GLU A 83 31.27 23.77 -19.25
CA GLU A 83 30.15 23.17 -19.98
C GLU A 83 29.07 22.91 -18.95
N ALA A 84 27.97 23.66 -19.02
CA ALA A 84 26.77 23.30 -18.34
C ALA A 84 26.39 21.99 -19.02
N LEU A 85 26.94 20.89 -18.48
CA LEU A 85 26.60 19.53 -18.82
C LEU A 85 25.09 19.57 -18.96
N SER A 86 24.61 19.36 -20.18
CA SER A 86 23.19 19.28 -20.45
C SER A 86 22.62 18.38 -19.36
N PRO A 87 21.54 18.80 -18.65
CA PRO A 87 21.03 18.01 -17.54
C PRO A 87 20.91 16.57 -18.05
N PRO A 88 21.62 15.61 -17.42
CA PRO A 88 21.67 14.24 -17.94
C PRO A 88 20.22 13.78 -18.09
N ASP A 89 19.91 13.03 -19.16
CA ASP A 89 18.57 12.46 -19.34
C ASP A 89 18.13 11.81 -18.02
N THR A 90 17.25 12.47 -17.27
CA THR A 90 16.81 12.01 -15.95
C THR A 90 15.73 10.95 -16.05
N ALA A 91 15.17 10.75 -17.25
CA ALA A 91 14.16 9.76 -17.58
C ALA A 91 14.54 8.31 -17.20
N PRO A 92 15.74 7.77 -17.54
CA PRO A 92 16.15 6.44 -17.10
C PRO A 92 16.23 6.33 -15.56
N ALA A 93 16.77 7.34 -14.88
CA ALA A 93 16.88 7.34 -13.43
C ALA A 93 15.49 7.41 -12.75
N GLN A 94 14.56 8.21 -13.28
CA GLN A 94 13.18 8.27 -12.80
C GLN A 94 12.44 6.94 -13.01
N LYS A 95 12.66 6.26 -14.14
CA LYS A 95 12.07 4.93 -14.39
C LYS A 95 12.61 3.90 -13.40
N ALA A 96 13.91 3.91 -13.12
CA ALA A 96 14.53 3.04 -12.12
C ALA A 96 14.01 3.33 -10.70
N LEU A 97 13.86 4.61 -10.33
CA LEU A 97 13.20 5.01 -9.08
C LEU A 97 11.77 4.48 -9.00
N ALA A 98 10.97 4.64 -10.07
CA ALA A 98 9.59 4.17 -10.10
C ALA A 98 9.50 2.64 -9.93
N GLN A 99 10.44 1.90 -10.53
CA GLN A 99 10.55 0.45 -10.36
C GLN A 99 10.90 0.05 -8.92
N LYS A 100 11.86 0.71 -8.29
CA LYS A 100 12.21 0.46 -6.89
C LYS A 100 11.07 0.80 -5.92
N VAL A 101 10.34 1.89 -6.17
CA VAL A 101 9.14 2.25 -5.39
C VAL A 101 8.03 1.22 -5.58
N TRP A 102 7.80 0.75 -6.82
CA TRP A 102 6.83 -0.32 -7.09
C TRP A 102 7.23 -1.60 -6.36
N ARG A 103 8.51 -1.96 -6.33
CA ARG A 103 9.02 -3.14 -5.62
C ARG A 103 8.71 -3.09 -4.12
N LEU A 104 8.93 -1.94 -3.45
CA LEU A 104 8.56 -1.78 -2.03
C LEU A 104 7.06 -1.96 -1.79
N TRP A 105 6.23 -1.45 -2.69
CA TRP A 105 4.78 -1.67 -2.63
C TRP A 105 4.42 -3.15 -2.88
N ALA A 106 5.06 -3.77 -3.87
CA ALA A 106 4.85 -5.18 -4.19
C ALA A 106 5.28 -6.09 -3.05
N GLU A 107 6.37 -5.80 -2.33
CA GLU A 107 6.82 -6.50 -1.12
C GLU A 107 5.72 -6.50 -0.06
N ARG A 108 5.10 -5.34 0.19
CA ARG A 108 3.99 -5.22 1.15
C ARG A 108 2.77 -6.03 0.74
N GLU A 109 2.38 -5.99 -0.53
CA GLU A 109 1.25 -6.77 -1.04
C GLU A 109 1.56 -8.27 -1.06
N ALA A 110 2.75 -8.68 -1.48
CA ALA A 110 3.21 -10.06 -1.48
C ALA A 110 3.17 -10.65 -0.07
N LYS A 111 3.63 -9.90 0.94
CA LYS A 111 3.54 -10.30 2.34
C LYS A 111 2.11 -10.51 2.83
N ALA A 112 1.16 -9.68 2.36
CA ALA A 112 -0.24 -9.82 2.69
C ALA A 112 -0.84 -11.09 2.04
N ARG A 113 -0.57 -11.29 0.74
CA ARG A 113 -1.09 -12.43 -0.04
C ARG A 113 -0.45 -13.76 0.33
N ALA A 114 0.84 -13.77 0.69
CA ALA A 114 1.57 -14.97 1.10
C ALA A 114 0.85 -15.66 2.26
N LYS A 115 0.33 -14.91 3.24
CA LYS A 115 -0.43 -15.48 4.36
C LYS A 115 -1.65 -16.29 3.91
N ASP A 116 -2.37 -15.80 2.90
CA ASP A 116 -3.55 -16.48 2.37
C ASP A 116 -3.15 -17.73 1.58
N LEU A 117 -2.05 -17.65 0.81
CA LEU A 117 -1.56 -18.74 -0.05
C LEU A 117 -0.83 -19.87 0.70
N LEU A 118 -0.40 -19.62 1.93
CA LEU A 118 0.17 -20.65 2.81
C LEU A 118 -0.90 -21.62 3.35
N SER A 119 -2.18 -21.26 3.25
CA SER A 119 -3.29 -22.12 3.67
C SER A 119 -3.54 -23.24 2.64
N GLY A 120 -4.04 -24.39 3.11
CA GLY A 120 -4.37 -25.52 2.22
C GLY A 120 -3.13 -26.29 1.74
N ARG A 121 -3.13 -26.72 0.46
CA ARG A 121 -2.02 -27.50 -0.14
C ARG A 121 -1.07 -26.66 -1.00
N ARG A 122 -1.20 -25.32 -0.92
CA ARG A 122 -0.26 -24.34 -1.50
C ARG A 122 -0.09 -24.54 -3.01
N GLU A 123 -1.16 -24.91 -3.69
CA GLU A 123 -1.17 -25.20 -5.12
C GLU A 123 -0.64 -24.00 -5.93
N GLU A 124 -0.98 -22.78 -5.53
CA GLU A 124 -0.52 -21.54 -6.17
C GLU A 124 1.00 -21.36 -6.05
N LEU A 125 1.57 -21.54 -4.85
CA LEU A 125 3.02 -21.41 -4.64
C LEU A 125 3.81 -22.48 -5.39
N ARG A 126 3.32 -23.73 -5.39
CA ARG A 126 3.94 -24.83 -6.12
C ARG A 126 3.92 -24.59 -7.63
N LEU A 127 2.82 -24.04 -8.14
CA LEU A 127 2.71 -23.70 -9.56
C LEU A 127 3.61 -22.53 -9.95
N ILE A 128 3.70 -21.49 -9.11
CA ILE A 128 4.63 -20.37 -9.32
C ILE A 128 6.07 -20.85 -9.33
N HIS A 129 6.46 -21.71 -8.40
CA HIS A 129 7.80 -22.31 -8.39
C HIS A 129 8.10 -23.03 -9.72
N ALA A 130 7.18 -23.90 -10.15
CA ALA A 130 7.33 -24.62 -11.42
C ALA A 130 7.44 -23.66 -12.62
N PHE A 131 6.63 -22.60 -12.65
CA PHE A 131 6.72 -21.56 -13.68
C PHE A 131 8.10 -20.90 -13.68
N LEU A 132 8.59 -20.43 -12.53
CA LEU A 132 9.88 -19.74 -12.40
C LEU A 132 11.03 -20.62 -12.90
N GLN A 133 11.11 -21.87 -12.43
CA GLN A 133 12.18 -22.80 -12.83
C GLN A 133 12.14 -23.10 -14.33
N ASN A 134 10.96 -23.40 -14.88
CA ASN A 134 10.83 -23.65 -16.32
C ASN A 134 11.13 -22.40 -17.16
N TYR A 135 10.75 -21.22 -16.68
CA TYR A 135 11.00 -19.97 -17.41
C TYR A 135 12.49 -19.63 -17.45
N LEU A 136 13.18 -19.71 -16.30
CA LEU A 136 14.63 -19.47 -16.21
C LEU A 136 15.41 -20.42 -17.12
N ASP A 137 15.11 -21.72 -17.08
CA ASP A 137 15.76 -22.70 -17.96
C ASP A 137 15.45 -22.46 -19.44
N TYR A 138 14.22 -22.05 -19.76
CA TYR A 138 13.82 -21.83 -21.14
C TYR A 138 14.42 -20.55 -21.73
N ARG A 139 14.59 -19.51 -20.91
CA ARG A 139 15.23 -18.23 -21.28
C ARG A 139 16.66 -18.42 -21.82
N GLU A 140 17.40 -19.38 -21.28
CA GLU A 140 18.78 -19.69 -21.68
C GLU A 140 18.89 -20.45 -23.02
N LYS A 141 17.77 -20.96 -23.59
CA LYS A 141 17.81 -21.77 -24.82
C LYS A 141 17.93 -20.93 -26.09
N GLU A 142 18.71 -21.44 -27.04
CA GLU A 142 18.83 -20.88 -28.40
C GLU A 142 17.49 -20.95 -29.14
N GLY A 143 16.72 -19.86 -29.10
CA GLY A 143 15.42 -19.77 -29.74
C GLY A 143 14.33 -19.11 -28.90
N PHE A 144 14.56 -18.92 -27.59
CA PHE A 144 13.63 -18.26 -26.68
C PHE A 144 13.10 -16.94 -27.24
N LYS A 145 14.00 -16.05 -27.69
CA LYS A 145 13.69 -14.71 -28.21
C LYS A 145 12.74 -14.69 -29.42
N ARG A 146 12.51 -15.83 -30.09
CA ARG A 146 11.66 -15.95 -31.29
C ARG A 146 10.42 -16.80 -31.06
N ASP A 147 10.27 -17.43 -29.90
CA ASP A 147 9.18 -18.37 -29.62
C ASP A 147 8.08 -17.77 -28.75
N PHE A 148 7.41 -16.78 -29.30
CA PHE A 148 6.28 -16.09 -28.68
C PHE A 148 5.11 -17.02 -28.29
N ASN A 149 4.89 -18.07 -29.09
CA ASN A 149 3.78 -19.01 -28.93
C ASN A 149 4.14 -20.24 -28.11
N LEU A 150 5.36 -20.34 -27.59
CA LEU A 150 5.84 -21.51 -26.82
C LEU A 150 5.76 -22.81 -27.63
N SER A 151 5.94 -22.73 -28.94
CA SER A 151 5.86 -23.86 -29.88
C SER A 151 7.01 -24.86 -29.71
N ARG A 152 8.17 -24.37 -29.29
CA ARG A 152 9.40 -25.14 -29.02
C ARG A 152 9.61 -25.37 -27.52
N PHE A 153 8.78 -24.77 -26.68
CA PHE A 153 8.86 -24.94 -25.25
C PHE A 153 8.34 -26.33 -24.84
N THR A 154 9.23 -27.08 -24.21
CA THR A 154 8.93 -28.33 -23.50
C THR A 154 9.25 -28.11 -22.02
N PRO A 155 8.25 -28.24 -21.13
CA PRO A 155 8.48 -28.21 -19.69
C PRO A 155 9.49 -29.27 -19.27
N THR A 156 10.37 -28.91 -18.34
CA THR A 156 11.43 -29.77 -17.78
C THR A 156 11.32 -29.92 -16.28
N HIS A 157 10.76 -28.92 -15.59
CA HIS A 157 10.61 -28.91 -14.13
C HIS A 157 9.18 -29.21 -13.73
N PRO A 158 8.90 -30.35 -13.05
CA PRO A 158 7.55 -30.68 -12.63
C PRO A 158 7.07 -29.74 -11.51
N ILE A 159 5.77 -29.82 -11.21
CA ILE A 159 5.20 -29.13 -10.07
C ILE A 159 5.67 -29.86 -8.80
N PRO A 160 6.37 -29.18 -7.88
CA PRO A 160 6.89 -29.80 -6.66
C PRO A 160 5.81 -30.55 -5.89
N SER A 161 6.16 -31.64 -5.22
CA SER A 161 5.18 -32.36 -4.39
C SER A 161 4.93 -31.62 -3.07
N LEU A 162 3.77 -31.85 -2.41
CA LEU A 162 3.51 -31.25 -1.09
C LEU A 162 4.54 -31.71 -0.03
N SER A 163 5.07 -32.92 -0.19
CA SER A 163 6.06 -33.54 0.70
C SER A 163 7.51 -33.08 0.45
N GLU A 164 7.73 -32.18 -0.51
CA GLU A 164 9.07 -31.76 -0.90
C GLU A 164 9.67 -30.76 0.10
N SER A 165 10.37 -31.30 1.09
CA SER A 165 10.93 -30.53 2.21
C SER A 165 12.07 -29.58 1.80
N LEU A 166 12.67 -29.72 0.62
CA LEU A 166 13.82 -28.89 0.22
C LEU A 166 13.42 -27.46 -0.18
N LEU A 167 12.13 -27.22 -0.43
CA LEU A 167 11.63 -25.94 -0.92
C LEU A 167 11.06 -25.05 0.19
N ASP A 168 10.89 -25.58 1.42
CA ASP A 168 10.37 -24.87 2.59
C ASP A 168 9.17 -23.94 2.28
N LEU A 169 8.27 -24.36 1.39
CA LEU A 169 7.10 -23.57 0.94
C LEU A 169 6.08 -23.31 2.07
N GLU A 170 6.36 -23.80 3.28
CA GLU A 170 5.63 -23.53 4.51
C GLU A 170 6.09 -22.23 5.19
N ASP A 171 7.32 -21.78 4.91
CA ASP A 171 7.87 -20.55 5.49
C ASP A 171 7.23 -19.33 4.81
N PRO A 172 6.59 -18.42 5.58
CA PRO A 172 6.03 -17.20 5.03
C PRO A 172 7.04 -16.32 4.29
N LYS A 173 8.32 -16.35 4.68
CA LYS A 173 9.36 -15.58 3.98
C LYS A 173 9.68 -16.16 2.61
N VAL A 174 9.69 -17.50 2.48
CA VAL A 174 9.90 -18.17 1.20
C VAL A 174 8.72 -17.90 0.27
N ALA A 175 7.49 -17.98 0.80
CA ALA A 175 6.30 -17.64 0.02
C ALA A 175 6.30 -16.16 -0.45
N GLU A 176 6.66 -15.22 0.44
CA GLU A 176 6.82 -13.80 0.09
C GLU A 176 7.88 -13.59 -1.01
N ALA A 177 9.06 -14.19 -0.85
CA ALA A 177 10.14 -14.11 -1.83
C ALA A 177 9.74 -14.69 -3.20
N LEU A 178 9.05 -15.84 -3.21
CA LEU A 178 8.59 -16.50 -4.43
C LEU A 178 7.56 -15.66 -5.20
N LEU A 179 6.64 -15.02 -4.48
CA LEU A 179 5.68 -14.10 -5.09
C LEU A 179 6.37 -12.87 -5.70
N LEU A 180 7.37 -12.32 -5.02
CA LEU A 180 8.13 -11.18 -5.53
C LEU A 180 8.95 -11.55 -6.75
N GLU A 181 9.62 -12.70 -6.72
CA GLU A 181 10.37 -13.22 -7.85
C GLU A 181 9.47 -13.48 -9.05
N PHE A 182 8.25 -13.98 -8.83
CA PHE A 182 7.25 -14.15 -9.88
C PHE A 182 6.83 -12.82 -10.52
N LEU A 183 6.56 -11.79 -9.71
CA LEU A 183 6.20 -10.46 -10.22
C LEU A 183 7.37 -9.81 -10.95
N ASP A 184 8.58 -9.86 -10.38
CA ASP A 184 9.80 -9.32 -11.00
C ASP A 184 10.13 -10.02 -12.32
N THR A 185 10.04 -11.35 -12.35
CA THR A 185 10.28 -12.15 -13.57
C THR A 185 9.25 -11.82 -14.62
N THR A 186 7.97 -11.74 -14.24
CA THR A 186 6.90 -11.42 -15.19
C THR A 186 7.04 -10.01 -15.75
N LEU A 187 7.44 -9.04 -14.92
CA LEU A 187 7.68 -7.66 -15.32
C LEU A 187 8.75 -7.54 -16.43
N ARG A 188 9.76 -8.42 -16.38
CA ARG A 188 10.90 -8.47 -17.30
C ARG A 188 10.64 -9.24 -18.59
N ILE A 189 9.55 -10.00 -18.70
CA ILE A 189 9.25 -10.81 -19.89
C ILE A 189 9.34 -9.98 -21.19
N PRO A 190 8.77 -8.76 -21.29
CA PRO A 190 8.87 -7.94 -22.50
C PRO A 190 10.29 -7.42 -22.83
N GLU A 191 11.20 -7.44 -21.86
CA GLU A 191 12.61 -7.09 -22.07
C GLU A 191 13.40 -8.32 -22.56
N ASP A 192 13.07 -9.49 -22.01
CA ASP A 192 13.70 -10.76 -22.37
C ASP A 192 13.23 -11.29 -23.74
N LEU A 193 11.96 -11.11 -24.05
CA LEU A 193 11.28 -11.49 -25.28
C LEU A 193 10.68 -10.22 -25.90
N PRO A 194 10.83 -9.95 -27.21
CA PRO A 194 10.26 -8.76 -27.87
C PRO A 194 8.74 -8.87 -27.99
N LEU A 195 8.06 -8.82 -26.85
CA LEU A 195 6.63 -8.96 -26.63
C LEU A 195 6.05 -7.57 -26.33
N PRO A 196 4.89 -7.19 -26.90
CA PRO A 196 4.14 -6.04 -26.40
C PRO A 196 3.82 -6.22 -24.90
N PRO A 197 4.02 -5.21 -24.04
CA PRO A 197 3.76 -5.35 -22.60
C PRO A 197 2.33 -5.79 -22.27
N GLU A 198 1.34 -5.42 -23.08
CA GLU A 198 -0.07 -5.80 -22.94
C GLU A 198 -0.29 -7.33 -23.04
N GLU A 199 0.59 -8.03 -23.76
CA GLU A 199 0.47 -9.46 -24.01
C GLU A 199 1.10 -10.32 -22.91
N THR A 200 1.73 -9.71 -21.90
CA THR A 200 2.45 -10.39 -20.82
C THR A 200 1.55 -11.40 -20.10
N LYS A 201 0.32 -10.98 -19.73
CA LYS A 201 -0.67 -11.86 -19.07
C LYS A 201 -1.09 -13.04 -19.96
N ALA A 202 -1.22 -12.81 -21.27
CA ALA A 202 -1.55 -13.87 -22.22
C ALA A 202 -0.40 -14.86 -22.40
N TYR A 203 0.84 -14.38 -22.44
CA TYR A 203 2.03 -15.21 -22.50
C TYR A 203 2.17 -16.09 -21.26
N VAL A 204 2.06 -15.52 -20.05
CA VAL A 204 2.12 -16.28 -18.79
C VAL A 204 1.00 -17.33 -18.74
N ARG A 205 -0.23 -16.98 -19.16
CA ARG A 205 -1.33 -17.96 -19.26
C ARG A 205 -0.99 -19.13 -20.18
N ARG A 206 -0.44 -18.87 -21.37
CA ARG A 206 -0.01 -19.94 -22.30
C ARG A 206 1.07 -20.82 -21.67
N PHE A 207 2.02 -20.20 -20.97
CA PHE A 207 3.11 -20.90 -20.30
C PHE A 207 2.61 -21.83 -19.20
N LEU A 208 1.73 -21.33 -18.31
CA LEU A 208 1.10 -22.13 -17.26
C LEU A 208 0.29 -23.27 -17.86
N ASN A 209 -0.51 -23.01 -18.90
CA ASN A 209 -1.27 -24.06 -19.59
C ASN A 209 -0.34 -25.14 -20.15
N ARG A 210 0.83 -24.77 -20.69
CA ARG A 210 1.79 -25.74 -21.21
C ARG A 210 2.39 -26.64 -20.12
N ILE A 211 2.62 -26.10 -18.92
CA ILE A 211 3.01 -26.90 -17.75
C ILE A 211 1.87 -27.84 -17.34
N LEU A 212 0.62 -27.37 -17.31
CA LEU A 212 -0.54 -28.17 -16.88
C LEU A 212 -0.96 -29.24 -17.90
N GLU A 213 -0.63 -29.07 -19.18
CA GLU A 213 -0.82 -30.09 -20.22
C GLU A 213 0.16 -31.26 -20.06
N TRP A 214 1.32 -31.02 -19.45
CA TRP A 214 2.36 -32.02 -19.25
C TRP A 214 1.99 -32.98 -18.09
N GLU A 215 1.65 -34.24 -18.40
CA GLU A 215 1.17 -35.20 -17.40
C GLU A 215 2.22 -35.50 -16.32
N GLU A 216 3.50 -35.51 -16.67
CA GLU A 216 4.60 -35.78 -15.74
C GLU A 216 4.81 -34.62 -14.75
N ALA A 217 4.25 -33.43 -15.03
CA ALA A 217 4.31 -32.29 -14.11
C ALA A 217 3.69 -32.60 -12.74
N TYR A 218 2.74 -33.53 -12.67
CA TYR A 218 2.00 -33.85 -11.44
C TYR A 218 2.71 -34.87 -10.54
N GLY A 219 3.89 -35.37 -10.94
CA GLY A 219 4.66 -36.33 -10.13
C GLY A 219 3.95 -37.67 -9.92
N LEU A 220 3.03 -38.04 -10.81
CA LEU A 220 2.31 -39.32 -10.76
C LEU A 220 3.20 -40.48 -11.23
N PRO A 221 2.93 -41.73 -10.79
CA PRO A 221 3.64 -42.91 -11.29
C PRO A 221 3.59 -43.01 -12.83
N PRO A 222 4.60 -43.60 -13.48
CA PRO A 222 4.61 -43.75 -14.94
C PRO A 222 3.46 -44.63 -15.44
N LYS A 223 2.97 -44.35 -16.66
CA LYS A 223 1.97 -45.17 -17.36
C LYS A 223 2.42 -46.63 -17.43
N ARG A 224 1.53 -47.56 -17.13
CA ARG A 224 1.79 -49.01 -17.31
C ARG A 224 1.43 -49.44 -18.72
N ASP A 225 2.24 -50.29 -19.35
CA ASP A 225 1.98 -50.79 -20.70
C ASP A 225 0.97 -51.96 -20.68
N LEU A 226 -0.31 -51.60 -20.61
CA LEU A 226 -1.41 -52.57 -20.67
C LEU A 226 -1.48 -53.31 -22.01
N LEU A 227 -0.95 -52.74 -23.10
CA LEU A 227 -0.96 -53.35 -24.42
C LEU A 227 0.07 -54.48 -24.52
N ALA A 228 1.26 -54.28 -23.97
CA ALA A 228 2.26 -55.35 -23.86
C ALA A 228 1.73 -56.53 -23.02
N LEU A 229 1.04 -56.26 -21.91
CA LEU A 229 0.42 -57.32 -21.10
C LEU A 229 -0.71 -58.05 -21.81
N ARG A 230 -1.55 -57.33 -22.58
CA ARG A 230 -2.59 -57.96 -23.41
C ARG A 230 -1.97 -58.85 -24.49
N ARG A 231 -0.93 -58.39 -25.17
CA ARG A 231 -0.19 -59.19 -26.17
C ARG A 231 0.44 -60.44 -25.56
N ALA A 232 1.11 -60.31 -24.41
CA ALA A 232 1.70 -61.44 -23.70
C ALA A 232 0.64 -62.49 -23.29
N LEU A 233 -0.55 -62.03 -22.89
CA LEU A 233 -1.68 -62.89 -22.53
C LEU A 233 -2.30 -63.57 -23.77
N GLU A 234 -2.40 -62.88 -24.89
CA GLU A 234 -2.84 -63.45 -26.18
C GLU A 234 -1.85 -64.49 -26.72
N GLU A 235 -0.54 -64.22 -26.62
CA GLU A 235 0.52 -65.15 -27.00
C GLU A 235 0.54 -66.40 -26.10
N ALA A 236 0.39 -66.24 -24.79
CA ALA A 236 0.29 -67.36 -23.84
C ALA A 236 -0.92 -68.26 -24.14
N ARG A 237 -2.07 -67.67 -24.50
CA ARG A 237 -3.27 -68.41 -24.93
C ARG A 237 -3.05 -69.14 -26.26
N ARG A 238 -2.35 -68.50 -27.21
CA ARG A 238 -2.06 -69.08 -28.53
C ARG A 238 -1.07 -70.24 -28.46
N LEU A 239 -0.09 -70.17 -27.55
CA LEU A 239 0.93 -71.20 -27.36
C LEU A 239 0.49 -72.36 -26.44
N GLY A 240 -0.72 -72.29 -25.86
CA GLY A 240 -1.24 -73.33 -24.96
C GLY A 240 -0.50 -73.38 -23.62
N ALA A 241 -0.10 -72.23 -23.09
CA ALA A 241 0.57 -72.11 -21.79
C ALA A 241 -0.26 -72.72 -20.64
N HIS A 242 0.39 -73.00 -19.50
CA HIS A 242 -0.27 -73.69 -18.39
C HIS A 242 -1.42 -72.83 -17.82
N PRO A 243 -2.57 -73.41 -17.42
CA PRO A 243 -3.74 -72.64 -16.95
C PRO A 243 -3.44 -71.68 -15.78
N GLN A 244 -2.49 -72.05 -14.91
CA GLN A 244 -2.05 -71.19 -13.81
C GLN A 244 -1.30 -69.94 -14.29
N GLU A 245 -0.50 -70.04 -15.37
CA GLU A 245 0.24 -68.91 -15.94
C GLU A 245 -0.72 -67.91 -16.60
N ILE A 246 -1.74 -68.41 -17.30
CA ILE A 246 -2.81 -67.59 -17.87
C ILE A 246 -3.57 -66.85 -16.75
N ALA A 247 -3.92 -67.54 -15.66
CA ALA A 247 -4.61 -66.93 -14.52
C ALA A 247 -3.76 -65.84 -13.83
N GLN A 248 -2.46 -66.04 -13.70
CA GLN A 248 -1.54 -65.03 -13.14
C GLN A 248 -1.44 -63.79 -14.03
N LEU A 249 -1.33 -63.97 -15.35
CA LEU A 249 -1.31 -62.85 -16.31
C LEU A 249 -2.64 -62.08 -16.32
N GLU A 250 -3.77 -62.78 -16.21
CA GLU A 250 -5.10 -62.15 -16.08
C GLU A 250 -5.23 -61.33 -14.79
N GLU A 251 -4.77 -61.87 -13.67
CA GLU A 251 -4.80 -61.16 -12.38
C GLU A 251 -3.89 -59.93 -12.41
N ARG A 252 -2.70 -60.05 -12.99
CA ARG A 252 -1.77 -58.93 -13.19
C ARG A 252 -2.36 -57.85 -14.09
N LEU A 253 -2.96 -58.22 -15.21
CA LEU A 253 -3.64 -57.27 -16.11
C LEU A 253 -4.79 -56.54 -15.39
N LYS A 254 -5.59 -57.25 -14.59
CA LYS A 254 -6.67 -56.64 -13.80
C LYS A 254 -6.13 -55.64 -12.77
N LYS A 255 -5.08 -55.99 -12.04
CA LYS A 255 -4.42 -55.12 -11.05
C LYS A 255 -3.84 -53.87 -11.72
N GLU A 256 -3.06 -54.04 -12.79
CA GLU A 256 -2.45 -52.90 -13.49
C GLU A 256 -3.50 -52.01 -14.16
N ALA A 257 -4.60 -52.57 -14.69
CA ALA A 257 -5.71 -51.77 -15.21
C ALA A 257 -6.47 -50.99 -14.12
N GLN A 258 -6.59 -51.53 -12.90
CA GLN A 258 -7.17 -50.81 -11.76
C GLN A 258 -6.25 -49.66 -11.30
N GLU A 259 -4.95 -49.89 -11.26
CA GLU A 259 -3.95 -48.86 -10.94
C GLU A 259 -3.96 -47.73 -11.97
N GLU A 260 -4.05 -48.05 -13.27
CA GLU A 260 -4.12 -47.04 -14.34
C GLU A 260 -5.41 -46.20 -14.23
N ARG A 261 -6.56 -46.82 -13.97
CA ARG A 261 -7.81 -46.07 -13.72
C ARG A 261 -7.71 -45.15 -12.50
N ARG A 262 -7.09 -45.61 -11.42
CA ARG A 262 -6.86 -44.79 -10.22
C ARG A 262 -5.95 -43.61 -10.54
N ARG A 263 -4.90 -43.84 -11.33
CA ARG A 263 -3.97 -42.80 -11.79
C ARG A 263 -4.69 -41.75 -12.65
N GLU A 264 -5.53 -42.16 -13.60
CA GLU A 264 -6.32 -41.26 -14.45
C GLU A 264 -7.24 -40.36 -13.61
N LEU A 265 -7.96 -40.94 -12.63
CA LEU A 265 -8.83 -40.15 -11.73
C LEU A 265 -8.04 -39.12 -10.91
N LEU A 266 -6.88 -39.52 -10.36
CA LEU A 266 -6.01 -38.60 -9.61
C LEU A 266 -5.46 -37.49 -10.50
N LEU A 267 -5.07 -37.82 -11.74
CA LEU A 267 -4.60 -36.84 -12.71
C LEU A 267 -5.68 -35.82 -13.05
N GLU A 268 -6.93 -36.25 -13.26
CA GLU A 268 -8.05 -35.33 -13.50
C GLU A 268 -8.34 -34.42 -12.30
N GLU A 269 -8.29 -34.94 -11.08
CA GLU A 269 -8.45 -34.14 -9.87
C GLU A 269 -7.35 -33.08 -9.72
N GLU A 270 -6.09 -33.48 -9.88
CA GLU A 270 -4.95 -32.56 -9.78
C GLU A 270 -5.00 -31.52 -10.90
N LYS A 271 -5.32 -31.91 -12.15
CA LYS A 271 -5.54 -30.96 -13.26
C LYS A 271 -6.58 -29.90 -12.91
N ARG A 272 -7.73 -30.30 -12.35
CA ARG A 272 -8.78 -29.35 -11.94
C ARG A 272 -8.31 -28.42 -10.82
N ARG A 273 -7.61 -28.93 -9.81
CA ARG A 273 -7.07 -28.11 -8.70
C ARG A 273 -6.07 -27.07 -9.22
N PHE A 274 -5.12 -27.49 -10.04
CA PHE A 274 -4.10 -26.60 -10.57
C PHE A 274 -4.61 -25.64 -11.65
N GLN A 275 -5.69 -25.96 -12.36
CA GLN A 275 -6.40 -24.99 -13.21
C GLN A 275 -6.98 -23.84 -12.38
N VAL A 276 -7.61 -24.15 -11.23
CA VAL A 276 -8.11 -23.11 -10.31
C VAL A 276 -6.96 -22.30 -9.72
N ALA A 277 -5.86 -22.97 -9.33
CA ALA A 277 -4.66 -22.29 -8.85
C ALA A 277 -4.08 -21.36 -9.93
N SER A 278 -4.03 -21.79 -11.20
CA SER A 278 -3.54 -21.00 -12.33
C SER A 278 -4.31 -19.69 -12.49
N GLU A 279 -5.64 -19.70 -12.39
CA GLU A 279 -6.44 -18.46 -12.48
C GLU A 279 -6.14 -17.50 -11.32
N LYS A 280 -5.91 -18.02 -10.11
CA LYS A 280 -5.49 -17.19 -8.96
C LYS A 280 -4.08 -16.64 -9.13
N VAL A 281 -3.15 -17.42 -9.68
CA VAL A 281 -1.79 -16.96 -10.02
C VAL A 281 -1.86 -15.86 -11.07
N LEU A 282 -2.69 -16.01 -12.10
CA LEU A 282 -2.92 -14.97 -13.12
C LEU A 282 -3.56 -13.69 -12.54
N ALA A 283 -4.34 -13.79 -11.46
CA ALA A 283 -4.88 -12.62 -10.77
C ALA A 283 -3.80 -11.82 -10.04
N LEU A 284 -2.70 -12.45 -9.61
CA LEU A 284 -1.55 -11.74 -9.02
C LEU A 284 -0.90 -10.78 -10.00
N LEU A 285 -1.00 -11.05 -11.31
CA LEU A 285 -0.47 -10.16 -12.35
C LEU A 285 -1.16 -8.79 -12.38
N ASN A 286 -2.32 -8.63 -11.74
CA ASN A 286 -2.95 -7.33 -11.60
C ASN A 286 -2.11 -6.36 -10.74
N LEU A 287 -1.21 -6.89 -9.90
CA LEU A 287 -0.22 -6.11 -9.13
C LEU A 287 0.93 -5.55 -10.00
N LEU A 288 1.08 -6.03 -11.23
CA LEU A 288 2.04 -5.46 -12.17
C LEU A 288 1.61 -4.06 -12.60
N PRO A 289 2.58 -3.19 -12.93
CA PRO A 289 2.27 -1.87 -13.43
C PRO A 289 1.67 -1.90 -14.84
N THR A 290 0.86 -0.89 -15.17
CA THR A 290 0.30 -0.72 -16.52
C THR A 290 1.42 -0.52 -17.57
N PRO A 291 1.34 -1.14 -18.76
CA PRO A 291 0.20 -1.87 -19.34
C PRO A 291 0.16 -3.39 -19.04
N GLN A 292 1.13 -3.93 -18.31
CA GLN A 292 1.24 -5.38 -18.09
C GLN A 292 0.23 -5.91 -17.06
N GLY A 293 -0.12 -5.07 -16.08
CA GLY A 293 -1.17 -5.31 -15.09
C GLY A 293 -2.17 -4.16 -15.02
N GLU A 294 -2.81 -4.01 -13.86
CA GLU A 294 -3.87 -3.00 -13.63
C GLU A 294 -3.39 -1.88 -12.68
N THR A 295 -2.22 -2.03 -12.06
CA THR A 295 -1.70 -1.08 -11.09
C THR A 295 -1.03 0.09 -11.82
N PRO A 296 -1.32 1.36 -11.52
CA PRO A 296 -0.60 2.47 -12.15
C PRO A 296 0.86 2.52 -11.68
N TRP A 297 1.78 2.92 -12.55
CA TRP A 297 3.17 3.18 -12.15
C TRP A 297 3.23 4.20 -11.00
N PRO A 298 4.11 3.99 -9.99
CA PRO A 298 4.34 4.99 -8.96
C PRO A 298 4.79 6.32 -9.56
N LYS A 299 4.18 7.41 -9.09
CA LYS A 299 4.56 8.76 -9.50
C LYS A 299 5.94 9.10 -8.95
N VAL A 300 6.86 9.47 -9.85
CA VAL A 300 8.18 10.02 -9.51
C VAL A 300 8.27 11.42 -10.10
N PRO A 301 8.20 12.49 -9.29
CA PRO A 301 8.33 13.86 -9.79
C PRO A 301 9.75 14.14 -10.29
N GLU A 302 9.89 15.19 -11.11
CA GLU A 302 11.19 15.66 -11.58
C GLU A 302 12.10 16.11 -10.41
N PRO A 303 13.44 16.05 -10.56
CA PRO A 303 14.35 16.46 -9.50
C PRO A 303 14.14 17.92 -9.08
N GLY A 304 13.96 18.14 -7.77
CA GLY A 304 13.61 19.46 -7.21
C GLY A 304 12.11 19.74 -7.17
N GLY A 305 11.30 18.90 -7.84
CA GLY A 305 9.85 18.91 -7.79
C GLY A 305 9.26 17.93 -6.78
N GLY A 306 8.01 18.14 -6.43
CA GLY A 306 7.26 17.25 -5.55
C GLY A 306 6.03 17.89 -4.94
N GLU A 307 5.21 17.02 -4.34
CA GLU A 307 4.06 17.37 -3.50
C GLU A 307 4.49 17.38 -2.03
N GLU A 308 3.57 17.67 -1.11
CA GLU A 308 3.91 17.69 0.32
C GLU A 308 4.40 16.32 0.81
N SER A 309 3.74 15.23 0.42
CA SER A 309 4.07 13.85 0.85
C SER A 309 4.98 13.07 -0.11
N LEU A 310 5.47 13.71 -1.17
CA LEU A 310 6.19 13.04 -2.25
C LEU A 310 7.22 13.98 -2.86
N ARG A 311 8.51 13.67 -2.80
CA ARG A 311 9.57 14.53 -3.36
C ARG A 311 10.67 13.72 -4.03
N THR A 312 11.21 14.25 -5.12
CA THR A 312 12.44 13.75 -5.72
C THR A 312 13.46 14.88 -5.69
N LEU A 313 14.64 14.64 -5.13
CA LEU A 313 15.68 15.66 -4.99
C LEU A 313 17.07 15.08 -5.26
N PRO A 314 18.03 15.91 -5.73
CA PRO A 314 19.42 15.52 -5.74
C PRO A 314 19.92 15.32 -4.30
N LEU A 315 20.81 14.36 -4.10
CA LEU A 315 21.44 14.12 -2.81
C LEU A 315 22.33 15.31 -2.42
N ALA A 316 21.92 16.01 -1.38
CA ALA A 316 22.67 17.09 -0.76
C ALA A 316 22.41 17.07 0.75
N PRO A 317 23.43 17.32 1.61
CA PRO A 317 23.21 17.38 3.04
C PRO A 317 22.30 18.56 3.37
N GLY A 318 21.33 18.35 4.24
CA GLY A 318 20.36 19.39 4.57
C GLY A 318 19.08 18.86 5.17
N ARG A 319 18.16 19.78 5.47
CA ARG A 319 16.83 19.44 5.96
C ARG A 319 15.85 19.37 4.81
N VAL A 320 15.11 18.27 4.73
CA VAL A 320 14.12 18.03 3.69
C VAL A 320 12.74 17.95 4.33
N PRO A 321 11.85 18.91 4.07
CA PRO A 321 10.46 18.80 4.51
C PRO A 321 9.74 17.74 3.67
N LEU A 322 9.03 16.83 4.33
CA LEU A 322 8.16 15.82 3.74
C LEU A 322 6.87 15.77 4.57
N GLY A 323 5.85 16.50 4.12
CA GLY A 323 4.63 16.82 4.86
C GLY A 323 4.97 17.44 6.21
N PRO A 324 4.30 17.02 7.31
CA PRO A 324 4.69 17.40 8.66
C PRO A 324 6.04 16.85 9.18
N LEU A 325 6.80 16.05 8.42
CA LEU A 325 8.14 15.60 8.85
C LEU A 325 9.20 16.54 8.30
N VAL A 326 10.27 16.73 9.08
CA VAL A 326 11.51 17.33 8.61
C VAL A 326 12.60 16.27 8.74
N LEU A 327 12.99 15.71 7.60
CA LEU A 327 14.05 14.73 7.50
C LEU A 327 15.40 15.44 7.43
N THR A 328 16.45 14.83 7.97
CA THR A 328 17.82 15.35 7.89
C THR A 328 18.65 14.43 7.02
N LEU A 329 19.09 14.90 5.86
CA LEU A 329 20.09 14.20 5.07
C LEU A 329 21.48 14.61 5.55
N SER A 330 22.28 13.62 5.91
CA SER A 330 23.67 13.80 6.29
C SER A 330 24.54 12.81 5.53
N GLN A 331 25.81 13.16 5.35
CA GLN A 331 26.80 12.28 4.75
C GLN A 331 27.98 12.14 5.71
N VAL A 332 28.29 10.91 6.09
CA VAL A 332 29.39 10.57 7.00
C VAL A 332 30.25 9.53 6.30
N GLU A 333 31.54 9.83 6.14
CA GLU A 333 32.51 8.90 5.51
C GLU A 333 32.09 8.39 4.12
N GLY A 334 31.33 9.20 3.36
CA GLY A 334 30.83 8.84 2.03
C GLY A 334 29.49 8.10 2.02
N VAL A 335 28.99 7.65 3.18
CA VAL A 335 27.69 7.00 3.35
C VAL A 335 26.62 8.04 3.64
N TRP A 336 25.46 7.91 2.98
CA TRP A 336 24.32 8.78 3.20
C TRP A 336 23.47 8.25 4.34
N HIS A 337 22.99 9.16 5.19
CA HIS A 337 22.08 8.86 6.28
C HIS A 337 20.83 9.73 6.17
N LEU A 338 19.69 9.15 6.53
CA LEU A 338 18.41 9.82 6.65
C LEU A 338 17.99 9.85 8.12
N GLY A 339 18.05 11.04 8.69
CA GLY A 339 17.68 11.33 10.07
C GLY A 339 16.20 11.67 10.22
N LEU A 340 15.53 11.01 11.16
CA LEU A 340 14.14 11.27 11.53
C LEU A 340 13.98 11.17 13.06
N GLY A 341 13.37 12.19 13.69
CA GLY A 341 13.10 12.16 15.13
C GLY A 341 14.32 12.09 16.05
N GLY A 342 15.53 12.37 15.55
CA GLY A 342 16.78 12.25 16.30
C GLY A 342 17.51 10.91 16.13
N GLU A 343 16.96 9.98 15.35
CA GLU A 343 17.62 8.75 14.92
C GLU A 343 18.14 8.91 13.48
N ASP A 344 19.37 8.46 13.21
CA ASP A 344 19.96 8.46 11.87
C ASP A 344 19.98 7.04 11.31
N HIS A 345 19.37 6.85 10.13
CA HIS A 345 19.30 5.57 9.44
C HIS A 345 20.19 5.57 8.20
N VAL A 346 20.90 4.47 7.94
CA VAL A 346 21.75 4.33 6.75
C VAL A 346 20.90 4.26 5.48
N LEU A 347 21.20 5.07 4.48
CA LEU A 347 20.52 5.14 3.20
C LEU A 347 21.39 4.54 2.08
N GLU A 348 21.19 3.24 1.81
CA GLU A 348 21.86 2.52 0.72
C GLU A 348 21.10 2.68 -0.61
N GLU A 349 20.14 1.80 -0.89
CA GLU A 349 19.28 1.88 -2.09
C GLU A 349 17.82 2.12 -1.75
N THR A 350 17.27 1.37 -0.80
CA THR A 350 15.91 1.53 -0.32
C THR A 350 15.92 1.52 1.21
N LEU A 351 15.06 2.34 1.81
CA LEU A 351 14.95 2.47 3.25
C LEU A 351 13.50 2.78 3.60
N VAL A 352 12.92 1.98 4.49
CA VAL A 352 11.57 2.19 5.02
C VAL A 352 11.67 2.49 6.51
N ILE A 353 11.39 3.74 6.89
CA ILE A 353 11.46 4.19 8.29
C ILE A 353 10.03 4.30 8.84
N PRO A 354 9.61 3.46 9.80
CA PRO A 354 8.33 3.63 10.46
C PRO A 354 8.35 4.86 11.38
N TRP A 355 7.28 5.67 11.32
CA TRP A 355 7.09 6.85 12.15
C TRP A 355 5.61 6.97 12.54
N GLU A 356 5.29 6.66 13.80
CA GLU A 356 3.90 6.60 14.28
C GLU A 356 3.03 5.71 13.36
N ASP A 357 2.00 6.29 12.71
CA ASP A 357 1.10 5.64 11.74
C ASP A 357 1.54 5.79 10.28
N LEU A 358 2.68 6.42 10.05
CA LEU A 358 3.25 6.69 8.74
C LEU A 358 4.58 5.96 8.56
N GLU A 359 4.99 5.78 7.33
CA GLU A 359 6.28 5.22 6.97
C GLU A 359 6.90 6.09 5.88
N VAL A 360 8.17 6.43 6.08
CA VAL A 360 8.96 7.15 5.10
C VAL A 360 9.64 6.11 4.23
N TRP A 361 9.28 6.10 2.95
CA TRP A 361 9.99 5.35 1.93
C TRP A 361 11.02 6.26 1.29
N ALA A 362 12.28 5.89 1.43
CA ALA A 362 13.40 6.56 0.82
C ALA A 362 14.02 5.61 -0.20
N VAL A 363 14.05 6.04 -1.46
CA VAL A 363 14.57 5.25 -2.59
C VAL A 363 15.63 6.08 -3.29
N ARG A 364 16.83 5.53 -3.37
CA ARG A 364 17.99 6.16 -3.99
C ARG A 364 18.32 5.48 -5.31
N GLU A 365 18.59 6.31 -6.31
CA GLU A 365 19.14 5.90 -7.61
C GLU A 365 20.24 6.87 -8.00
N GLY A 366 21.50 6.41 -7.98
CA GLY A 366 22.67 7.25 -8.22
C GLY A 366 22.73 8.44 -7.27
N ASN A 367 22.59 9.66 -7.82
CA ASN A 367 22.60 10.92 -7.09
C ASN A 367 21.19 11.48 -6.81
N LEU A 368 20.14 10.73 -7.11
CA LEU A 368 18.75 11.12 -6.84
C LEU A 368 18.20 10.36 -5.65
N LEU A 369 17.43 11.07 -4.84
CA LEU A 369 16.66 10.52 -3.73
C LEU A 369 15.19 10.83 -3.94
N HIS A 370 14.40 9.77 -3.99
CA HIS A 370 12.95 9.83 -3.92
C HIS A 370 12.50 9.56 -2.49
N LEU A 371 11.75 10.51 -1.94
CA LEU A 371 11.13 10.42 -0.62
C LEU A 371 9.63 10.38 -0.81
N ARG A 372 9.01 9.38 -0.20
CA ARG A 372 7.57 9.20 -0.23
C ARG A 372 7.11 8.89 1.17
N LEU A 373 6.01 9.49 1.53
CA LEU A 373 5.38 9.23 2.81
C LEU A 373 4.12 8.41 2.59
N GLU A 374 4.13 7.22 3.17
CA GLU A 374 3.04 6.27 3.08
C GLU A 374 2.38 6.08 4.44
N ALA A 375 1.12 5.66 4.43
CA ALA A 375 0.48 5.17 5.64
C ALA A 375 1.00 3.76 5.93
N ARG A 376 1.46 3.51 7.17
CA ARG A 376 1.71 2.13 7.63
C ARG A 376 0.43 1.34 7.48
N SER A 377 0.51 0.03 7.28
CA SER A 377 -0.65 -0.87 7.22
C SER A 377 -1.68 -0.51 8.31
N GLY A 378 -2.76 0.15 7.87
CA GLY A 378 -3.63 1.03 8.65
C GLY A 378 -4.72 1.76 7.82
N LEU A 379 -4.69 1.67 6.48
CA LEU A 379 -5.81 2.11 5.61
C LEU A 379 -7.14 1.48 6.01
N ARG A 380 -7.12 0.24 6.52
CA ARG A 380 -8.31 -0.43 7.03
C ARG A 380 -9.01 0.38 8.13
N LEU A 381 -8.27 1.01 9.05
CA LEU A 381 -8.89 1.84 10.09
C LEU A 381 -9.60 3.05 9.47
N TYR A 382 -9.01 3.70 8.47
CA TYR A 382 -9.62 4.84 7.79
C TYR A 382 -10.80 4.44 6.89
N GLU A 383 -10.73 3.29 6.23
CA GLU A 383 -11.85 2.70 5.49
C GLU A 383 -13.01 2.39 6.43
N LEU A 384 -12.72 1.79 7.59
CA LEU A 384 -13.71 1.51 8.63
C LEU A 384 -14.29 2.80 9.22
N LEU A 385 -13.49 3.85 9.39
CA LEU A 385 -13.99 5.16 9.86
C LEU A 385 -14.88 5.84 8.83
N ALA A 386 -14.51 5.80 7.54
CA ALA A 386 -15.35 6.32 6.45
C ALA A 386 -16.66 5.53 6.30
N GLU A 387 -16.59 4.19 6.38
CA GLU A 387 -17.77 3.33 6.46
C GLU A 387 -18.62 3.69 7.68
N GLY A 388 -17.97 3.92 8.83
CA GLY A 388 -18.61 4.29 10.08
C GLY A 388 -19.33 5.63 10.05
N ARG A 389 -18.82 6.64 9.34
CA ARG A 389 -19.54 7.92 9.10
C ARG A 389 -20.83 7.70 8.34
N LEU A 390 -20.78 6.90 7.28
CA LEU A 390 -21.98 6.58 6.50
C LEU A 390 -22.97 5.75 7.32
N LEU A 391 -22.48 4.80 8.13
CA LEU A 391 -23.33 4.05 9.07
C LEU A 391 -23.95 4.94 10.14
N ALA A 392 -23.24 5.95 10.65
CA ALA A 392 -23.79 6.92 11.59
C ALA A 392 -24.98 7.67 10.99
N LEU A 393 -24.88 8.09 9.72
CA LEU A 393 -26.00 8.70 8.99
C LEU A 393 -27.17 7.72 8.83
N LEU A 394 -26.89 6.50 8.38
CA LEU A 394 -27.92 5.47 8.17
C LEU A 394 -28.65 5.07 9.46
N LEU A 395 -27.95 5.05 10.59
CA LEU A 395 -28.50 4.67 11.90
C LEU A 395 -29.15 5.85 12.65
N SER A 396 -29.22 7.04 12.05
CA SER A 396 -29.92 8.17 12.65
C SER A 396 -31.42 7.86 12.78
N PRO A 397 -32.02 8.02 13.97
CA PRO A 397 -33.45 7.81 14.18
C PRO A 397 -34.31 8.94 13.60
N LYS A 398 -33.68 10.01 13.09
CA LYS A 398 -34.35 11.17 12.49
C LYS A 398 -35.31 10.74 11.38
N GLU A 399 -36.48 11.35 11.38
CA GLU A 399 -37.56 11.08 10.42
C GLU A 399 -37.84 9.58 10.22
N ASP A 400 -37.91 8.84 11.34
CA ASP A 400 -38.20 7.41 11.34
C ASP A 400 -37.17 6.61 10.53
N TYR A 401 -35.88 6.82 10.80
CA TYR A 401 -34.76 6.19 10.08
C TYR A 401 -34.80 6.44 8.56
N ALA A 402 -35.03 7.70 8.18
CA ALA A 402 -35.20 8.10 6.77
C ALA A 402 -34.07 7.57 5.86
N TYR A 403 -32.81 7.75 6.24
CA TYR A 403 -31.65 7.33 5.45
C TYR A 403 -31.56 5.81 5.26
N LEU A 404 -31.87 5.01 6.28
CA LEU A 404 -31.90 3.56 6.16
C LEU A 404 -33.06 3.07 5.28
N ARG A 405 -34.22 3.71 5.38
CA ARG A 405 -35.39 3.43 4.50
C ARG A 405 -35.05 3.76 3.05
N LEU A 406 -34.43 4.92 2.81
CA LEU A 406 -33.97 5.35 1.49
C LEU A 406 -32.93 4.38 0.90
N LEU A 407 -31.93 3.95 1.68
CA LEU A 407 -30.93 2.99 1.21
C LEU A 407 -31.58 1.63 0.85
N ARG A 408 -32.53 1.17 1.64
CA ARG A 408 -33.25 -0.10 1.37
C ARG A 408 -34.09 0.01 0.11
N ALA A 409 -34.77 1.13 -0.07
CA ALA A 409 -35.57 1.43 -1.25
C ALA A 409 -34.70 1.56 -2.51
N LEU A 410 -33.54 2.21 -2.42
CA LEU A 410 -32.53 2.27 -3.48
C LEU A 410 -32.08 0.85 -3.87
N SER A 411 -31.73 0.02 -2.88
CA SER A 411 -31.31 -1.36 -3.11
C SER A 411 -32.37 -2.19 -3.85
N ALA A 412 -33.65 -2.01 -3.50
CA ALA A 412 -34.77 -2.67 -4.16
C ALA A 412 -35.01 -2.14 -5.57
N LYS A 413 -34.85 -0.83 -5.77
CA LYS A 413 -34.95 -0.19 -7.08
C LYS A 413 -33.86 -0.66 -8.05
N LEU A 414 -32.61 -0.75 -7.59
CA LEU A 414 -31.50 -1.28 -8.39
C LEU A 414 -31.70 -2.78 -8.74
N LYS A 415 -32.50 -3.51 -7.93
CA LYS A 415 -32.90 -4.88 -8.22
C LYS A 415 -34.09 -4.96 -9.21
N GLY A 416 -34.85 -3.88 -9.39
CA GLY A 416 -36.07 -3.84 -10.21
C GLY A 416 -37.38 -4.11 -9.45
N GLU A 417 -37.36 -4.16 -8.12
CA GLU A 417 -38.50 -4.53 -7.26
C GLU A 417 -38.96 -3.35 -6.37
N PHE A 418 -39.13 -2.16 -6.94
CA PHE A 418 -39.45 -0.96 -6.15
C PHE A 418 -40.97 -0.75 -5.97
N GLN A 419 -41.43 -0.85 -4.72
CA GLN A 419 -42.79 -0.51 -4.30
C GLN A 419 -42.75 0.47 -3.12
N PRO A 420 -43.13 1.76 -3.31
CA PRO A 420 -42.97 2.80 -2.28
C PRO A 420 -43.64 2.48 -0.94
N GLN A 421 -44.80 1.80 -0.97
CA GLN A 421 -45.58 1.46 0.22
C GLN A 421 -44.80 0.56 1.20
N GLY A 422 -43.86 -0.24 0.71
CA GLY A 422 -43.05 -1.15 1.53
C GLY A 422 -41.91 -0.48 2.32
N PHE A 423 -41.67 0.82 2.10
CA PHE A 423 -40.58 1.59 2.73
C PHE A 423 -41.08 2.79 3.55
N GLY A 424 -42.36 2.75 3.96
CA GLY A 424 -42.99 3.74 4.82
C GLY A 424 -42.71 3.54 6.33
N LYS A 425 -43.52 4.17 7.18
CA LYS A 425 -43.36 4.21 8.64
C LYS A 425 -43.38 2.83 9.32
N GLU A 426 -44.12 1.86 8.77
CA GLU A 426 -44.17 0.49 9.32
C GLU A 426 -42.80 -0.21 9.29
N LEU A 427 -41.96 0.09 8.30
CA LEU A 427 -40.61 -0.43 8.23
C LEU A 427 -39.72 0.20 9.32
N ALA A 428 -39.95 1.46 9.67
CA ALA A 428 -39.20 2.14 10.73
C ALA A 428 -39.49 1.55 12.12
N GLU A 429 -40.72 1.11 12.39
CA GLU A 429 -41.05 0.42 13.64
C GLU A 429 -40.22 -0.87 13.80
N LYS A 430 -40.00 -1.61 12.71
CA LYS A 430 -39.13 -2.80 12.72
C LYS A 430 -37.67 -2.45 13.04
N PHE A 431 -37.19 -1.28 12.61
CA PHE A 431 -35.86 -0.81 12.95
C PHE A 431 -35.75 -0.39 14.42
N ARG A 432 -36.78 0.25 14.98
CA ARG A 432 -36.82 0.62 16.41
C ARG A 432 -36.81 -0.59 17.34
N GLN A 433 -37.46 -1.68 16.95
CA GLN A 433 -37.55 -2.90 17.75
C GLN A 433 -36.27 -3.76 17.69
N ALA A 434 -35.38 -3.51 16.73
CA ALA A 434 -34.15 -4.28 16.58
C ALA A 434 -33.09 -3.86 17.62
N PRO A 435 -32.36 -4.81 18.24
CA PRO A 435 -31.18 -4.48 19.04
C PRO A 435 -30.15 -3.68 18.23
N GLU A 436 -29.48 -2.71 18.84
CA GLU A 436 -28.58 -1.79 18.13
C GLU A 436 -27.47 -2.51 17.35
N GLU A 437 -26.89 -3.58 17.92
CA GLU A 437 -25.87 -4.39 17.25
C GLU A 437 -26.42 -5.07 15.99
N ASN A 438 -27.64 -5.62 16.07
CA ASN A 438 -28.30 -6.27 14.92
C ASN A 438 -28.69 -5.23 13.86
N LEU A 439 -29.10 -4.03 14.27
CA LEU A 439 -29.46 -2.96 13.35
C LEU A 439 -28.21 -2.44 12.60
N GLN A 440 -27.08 -2.29 13.29
CA GLN A 440 -25.80 -1.92 12.66
C GLN A 440 -25.33 -3.01 11.69
N ASP A 441 -25.34 -4.29 12.09
CA ASP A 441 -24.96 -5.40 11.21
C ASP A 441 -25.88 -5.48 9.96
N PHE A 442 -27.18 -5.20 10.14
CA PHE A 442 -28.13 -5.10 9.03
C PHE A 442 -27.82 -3.93 8.10
N ALA A 443 -27.60 -2.72 8.63
CA ALA A 443 -27.27 -1.53 7.84
C ALA A 443 -25.97 -1.72 7.04
N ARG A 444 -24.96 -2.33 7.66
CA ARG A 444 -23.67 -2.64 7.02
C ARG A 444 -23.83 -3.60 5.83
N LYS A 445 -24.55 -4.72 6.02
CA LYS A 445 -24.84 -5.67 4.93
C LYS A 445 -25.68 -5.03 3.82
N LEU A 446 -26.65 -4.19 4.18
CA LEU A 446 -27.49 -3.50 3.21
C LEU A 446 -26.66 -2.51 2.39
N LEU A 447 -25.76 -1.75 3.02
CA LEU A 447 -24.83 -0.86 2.36
C LEU A 447 -23.96 -1.63 1.37
N GLU A 448 -23.28 -2.69 1.81
CA GLU A 448 -22.45 -3.53 0.95
C GLU A 448 -23.23 -4.05 -0.28
N LEU A 449 -24.42 -4.61 -0.07
CA LEU A 449 -25.28 -5.10 -1.13
C LEU A 449 -25.69 -4.00 -2.12
N THR A 450 -26.01 -2.82 -1.61
CA THR A 450 -26.47 -1.69 -2.42
C THR A 450 -25.32 -1.14 -3.27
N LEU A 451 -24.12 -1.01 -2.70
CA LEU A 451 -22.93 -0.59 -3.43
C LEU A 451 -22.56 -1.58 -4.55
N ARG A 452 -22.64 -2.89 -4.27
CA ARG A 452 -22.42 -3.93 -5.29
C ARG A 452 -23.38 -3.82 -6.46
N ARG A 453 -24.64 -3.45 -6.21
CA ARG A 453 -25.67 -3.26 -7.24
C ARG A 453 -25.52 -1.93 -7.99
N LEU A 454 -25.08 -0.88 -7.30
CA LEU A 454 -24.90 0.45 -7.86
C LEU A 454 -23.67 0.49 -8.81
N GLY A 455 -22.60 -0.24 -8.46
CA GLY A 455 -21.37 -0.27 -9.24
C GLY A 455 -20.75 1.13 -9.38
N PRO A 456 -20.23 1.50 -10.58
CA PRO A 456 -19.65 2.82 -10.83
C PRO A 456 -20.70 3.92 -11.11
N THR A 457 -21.99 3.61 -11.00
CA THR A 457 -23.08 4.54 -11.35
C THR A 457 -23.20 5.65 -10.31
N ASP A 458 -23.50 6.88 -10.75
CA ASP A 458 -23.80 7.99 -9.83
C ASP A 458 -25.02 7.65 -8.95
N PRO A 459 -24.91 7.71 -7.61
CA PRO A 459 -26.03 7.44 -6.70
C PRO A 459 -27.17 8.46 -6.80
N TYR A 460 -26.93 9.67 -7.32
CA TYR A 460 -27.89 10.77 -7.24
C TYR A 460 -29.20 10.53 -8.03
N PRO A 461 -29.18 10.19 -9.34
CA PRO A 461 -30.41 10.00 -10.10
C PRO A 461 -31.37 8.91 -9.54
N PRO A 462 -30.91 7.70 -9.17
CA PRO A 462 -31.81 6.70 -8.60
C PRO A 462 -32.30 7.07 -7.19
N LEU A 463 -31.49 7.77 -6.39
CA LEU A 463 -31.90 8.25 -5.06
C LEU A 463 -32.93 9.36 -5.12
N ALA A 464 -32.78 10.35 -6.00
CA ALA A 464 -33.73 11.44 -6.15
C ALA A 464 -35.15 10.91 -6.43
N GLN A 465 -35.26 9.96 -7.36
CA GLN A 465 -36.54 9.33 -7.69
C GLN A 465 -37.12 8.49 -6.53
N VAL A 466 -36.28 7.88 -5.69
CA VAL A 466 -36.73 7.16 -4.49
C VAL A 466 -37.16 8.14 -3.39
N GLY A 467 -36.43 9.24 -3.23
CA GLY A 467 -36.73 10.32 -2.29
C GLY A 467 -38.07 10.97 -2.58
N GLU A 468 -38.35 11.29 -3.85
CA GLU A 468 -39.67 11.80 -4.26
C GLU A 468 -40.79 10.82 -3.93
N ALA A 469 -40.61 9.54 -4.24
CA ALA A 469 -41.61 8.51 -3.99
C ALA A 469 -41.88 8.25 -2.49
N LEU A 470 -40.92 8.56 -1.62
CA LEU A 470 -41.06 8.43 -0.16
C LEU A 470 -41.32 9.76 0.55
N ALA A 471 -41.47 10.86 -0.18
CA ALA A 471 -41.59 12.22 0.33
C ALA A 471 -40.39 12.66 1.22
N LEU A 472 -39.19 12.22 0.87
CA LEU A 472 -37.90 12.50 1.54
C LEU A 472 -36.84 13.05 0.57
N PRO A 473 -37.12 14.14 -0.17
CA PRO A 473 -36.20 14.63 -1.21
C PRO A 473 -34.90 15.22 -0.65
N ARG A 474 -34.94 15.85 0.54
CA ARG A 474 -33.76 16.45 1.17
C ARG A 474 -32.82 15.38 1.70
N GLU A 475 -33.38 14.37 2.36
CA GLU A 475 -32.65 13.25 2.94
C GLU A 475 -32.05 12.38 1.84
N ALA A 476 -32.74 12.22 0.70
CA ALA A 476 -32.22 11.54 -0.48
C ALA A 476 -31.02 12.28 -1.08
N GLN A 477 -31.05 13.62 -1.12
CA GLN A 477 -29.91 14.42 -1.56
C GLN A 477 -28.72 14.26 -0.61
N THR A 478 -28.91 14.40 0.70
CA THR A 478 -27.85 14.21 1.70
C THR A 478 -27.25 12.81 1.63
N LEU A 479 -28.06 11.77 1.46
CA LEU A 479 -27.59 10.40 1.31
C LEU A 479 -26.82 10.20 -0.01
N ALA A 480 -27.26 10.83 -1.10
CA ALA A 480 -26.56 10.76 -2.38
C ALA A 480 -25.19 11.45 -2.30
N GLU A 481 -25.10 12.60 -1.65
CA GLU A 481 -23.84 13.31 -1.39
C GLU A 481 -22.90 12.44 -0.53
N ALA A 482 -23.39 11.88 0.57
CA ALA A 482 -22.62 11.00 1.44
C ALA A 482 -22.14 9.71 0.73
N LEU A 483 -22.98 9.10 -0.11
CA LEU A 483 -22.60 7.93 -0.91
C LEU A 483 -21.59 8.29 -2.00
N LYS A 484 -21.74 9.47 -2.64
CA LYS A 484 -20.81 9.96 -3.64
C LYS A 484 -19.44 10.26 -3.02
N GLU A 485 -19.41 10.88 -1.85
CA GLU A 485 -18.19 11.08 -1.07
C GLU A 485 -17.55 9.73 -0.70
N TYR A 486 -18.34 8.78 -0.21
CA TYR A 486 -17.86 7.44 0.13
C TYR A 486 -17.33 6.65 -1.07
N LEU A 487 -17.97 6.75 -2.24
CA LEU A 487 -17.55 6.08 -3.49
C LEU A 487 -16.36 6.78 -4.17
N GLY A 488 -16.30 8.10 -4.08
CA GLY A 488 -15.21 8.93 -4.57
C GLY A 488 -14.03 9.04 -3.60
N ARG A 489 -14.06 8.29 -2.49
CA ARG A 489 -13.03 8.35 -1.46
C ARG A 489 -11.67 8.03 -2.06
N ARG A 490 -10.72 8.92 -1.83
CA ARG A 490 -9.30 8.63 -2.00
C ARG A 490 -8.76 8.21 -0.63
N PRO A 491 -7.86 7.23 -0.55
CA PRO A 491 -7.17 6.95 0.69
C PRO A 491 -6.60 8.26 1.24
N PRO A 492 -6.74 8.55 2.56
CA PRO A 492 -6.35 9.84 3.11
C PRO A 492 -4.87 10.11 2.83
N THR A 493 -4.60 11.27 2.22
CA THR A 493 -3.26 11.87 2.21
C THR A 493 -3.06 12.65 3.50
N ARG A 494 -1.81 12.98 3.83
CA ARG A 494 -1.47 13.62 5.11
C ARG A 494 -2.15 14.98 5.36
N GLU A 495 -2.68 15.61 4.32
CA GLU A 495 -3.50 16.82 4.38
C GLU A 495 -4.90 16.59 4.99
N THR A 496 -5.45 15.37 4.91
CA THR A 496 -6.75 15.00 5.53
C THR A 496 -6.61 14.35 6.91
N LEU A 497 -5.38 14.18 7.41
CA LEU A 497 -5.08 13.62 8.73
C LEU A 497 -5.16 14.64 9.89
N GLY A 498 -5.47 15.91 9.61
CA GLY A 498 -5.47 16.97 10.61
C GLY A 498 -6.86 17.27 11.19
N GLY A 499 -7.24 16.61 12.29
CA GLY A 499 -8.14 17.21 13.30
C GLY A 499 -9.26 16.33 13.86
N GLU A 500 -9.87 15.45 13.05
CA GLU A 500 -11.12 14.77 13.43
C GLU A 500 -10.94 13.30 13.90
N VAL A 501 -9.79 12.69 13.62
CA VAL A 501 -9.51 11.28 13.91
C VAL A 501 -8.50 11.17 15.06
N HIS A 502 -8.87 10.44 16.08
CA HIS A 502 -8.07 10.16 17.26
C HIS A 502 -7.65 8.69 17.30
N LEU A 503 -6.43 8.42 17.79
CA LEU A 503 -5.87 7.08 17.84
C LEU A 503 -5.51 6.70 19.28
N VAL A 504 -5.81 5.45 19.62
CA VAL A 504 -5.70 4.89 20.96
C VAL A 504 -5.13 3.47 20.85
N SER A 505 -4.10 3.19 21.65
CA SER A 505 -3.56 1.84 21.78
C SER A 505 -4.27 1.09 22.91
N LEU A 506 -4.78 -0.11 22.60
CA LEU A 506 -5.50 -0.95 23.55
C LEU A 506 -4.53 -1.78 24.40
N THR A 507 -4.67 -1.66 25.71
CA THR A 507 -3.98 -2.48 26.72
C THR A 507 -4.92 -3.53 27.33
N PRO A 508 -4.39 -4.56 28.00
CA PRO A 508 -5.21 -5.48 28.80
C PRO A 508 -5.95 -4.78 29.96
N GLU A 509 -5.42 -3.66 30.43
CA GLU A 509 -6.06 -2.82 31.45
C GLU A 509 -7.23 -2.01 30.86
N PRO A 510 -8.32 -1.78 31.63
CA PRO A 510 -9.43 -0.95 31.21
C PRO A 510 -9.00 0.49 30.92
N LEU A 511 -9.40 1.03 29.77
CA LEU A 511 -9.13 2.41 29.39
C LEU A 511 -10.40 3.25 29.45
N SER A 512 -10.29 4.52 29.83
CA SER A 512 -11.39 5.49 29.77
C SER A 512 -11.22 6.41 28.57
N LEU A 513 -12.23 6.42 27.70
CA LEU A 513 -12.32 7.32 26.55
C LEU A 513 -13.24 8.50 26.90
N LYS A 514 -12.68 9.72 26.93
CA LYS A 514 -13.46 10.94 27.17
C LYS A 514 -13.86 11.57 25.84
N VAL A 515 -15.16 11.68 25.59
CA VAL A 515 -15.75 12.26 24.37
C VAL A 515 -16.78 13.30 24.79
N GLY A 516 -16.44 14.58 24.64
CA GLY A 516 -17.26 15.68 25.17
C GLY A 516 -17.47 15.56 26.69
N GLN A 517 -18.74 15.50 27.11
CA GLN A 517 -19.13 15.30 28.51
C GLN A 517 -19.25 13.81 28.90
N SER A 518 -19.17 12.89 27.94
CA SER A 518 -19.32 11.46 28.17
C SER A 518 -17.98 10.77 28.41
N VAL A 519 -17.98 9.76 29.28
CA VAL A 519 -16.82 8.89 29.54
C VAL A 519 -17.22 7.45 29.29
N LEU A 520 -16.58 6.82 28.29
CA LEU A 520 -16.79 5.43 27.93
C LEU A 520 -15.66 4.56 28.51
N SER A 521 -16.00 3.37 29.00
CA SER A 521 -15.02 2.37 29.38
C SER A 521 -14.75 1.41 28.23
N LEU A 522 -13.47 1.21 27.93
CA LEU A 522 -12.95 0.27 26.94
C LEU A 522 -12.32 -0.91 27.68
N ARG A 523 -12.85 -2.12 27.49
CA ARG A 523 -12.38 -3.33 28.18
C ARG A 523 -12.07 -4.44 27.19
N LEU A 524 -10.80 -4.85 27.12
CA LEU A 524 -10.36 -5.96 26.27
C LEU A 524 -10.49 -7.28 27.05
N ARG A 525 -11.28 -8.23 26.54
CA ARG A 525 -11.45 -9.59 27.10
C ARG A 525 -11.37 -10.63 26.00
N GLU A 526 -10.46 -11.60 26.11
CA GLU A 526 -10.38 -12.76 25.20
C GLU A 526 -10.44 -12.35 23.71
N ASP A 527 -9.70 -11.30 23.37
CA ASP A 527 -9.63 -10.68 22.02
C ASP A 527 -10.90 -9.94 21.53
N ALA A 528 -11.94 -9.81 22.36
CA ALA A 528 -13.09 -8.95 22.14
C ALA A 528 -12.95 -7.63 22.93
N LEU A 529 -13.18 -6.49 22.27
CA LEU A 529 -13.23 -5.18 22.94
C LEU A 529 -14.68 -4.84 23.27
N TYR A 530 -14.95 -4.48 24.51
CA TYR A 530 -16.25 -4.01 24.96
C TYR A 530 -16.20 -2.52 25.29
N VAL A 531 -17.22 -1.79 24.84
CA VAL A 531 -17.38 -0.35 25.00
C VAL A 531 -18.69 -0.09 25.74
N GLY A 532 -18.66 0.70 26.81
CA GLY A 532 -19.90 1.07 27.50
C GLY A 532 -19.74 2.17 28.53
N GLN A 533 -20.84 2.87 28.81
CA GLN A 533 -20.96 3.88 29.85
C GLN A 533 -21.41 3.26 31.18
N ALA A 534 -21.20 3.98 32.29
CA ALA A 534 -21.70 3.56 33.59
C ALA A 534 -23.24 3.40 33.58
N GLY A 535 -23.72 2.22 33.97
CA GLY A 535 -25.16 1.90 33.99
C GLY A 535 -25.71 1.28 32.70
N GLU A 536 -24.90 1.16 31.65
CA GLU A 536 -25.29 0.55 30.37
C GLU A 536 -24.72 -0.86 30.18
N VAL A 537 -25.40 -1.66 29.35
CA VAL A 537 -24.86 -2.95 28.92
C VAL A 537 -23.73 -2.70 27.92
N PRO A 538 -22.49 -3.17 28.18
CA PRO A 538 -21.37 -2.95 27.27
C PRO A 538 -21.61 -3.58 25.90
N ARG A 539 -21.36 -2.80 24.84
CA ARG A 539 -21.47 -3.23 23.44
C ARG A 539 -20.16 -3.79 22.93
N ARG A 540 -20.21 -4.80 22.07
CA ARG A 540 -19.00 -5.42 21.53
C ARG A 540 -18.49 -4.67 20.29
N LEU A 541 -17.26 -4.16 20.36
CA LEU A 541 -16.51 -3.68 19.20
C LEU A 541 -15.76 -4.85 18.54
N LYS A 542 -16.21 -5.24 17.34
CA LYS A 542 -15.53 -6.20 16.46
C LYS A 542 -14.39 -5.46 15.72
N ASP A 543 -14.70 -4.90 14.57
CA ASP A 543 -13.84 -4.05 13.74
C ASP A 543 -14.39 -2.62 13.63
N LEU A 544 -15.70 -2.43 13.71
CA LEU A 544 -16.36 -1.12 13.64
C LEU A 544 -17.56 -1.04 14.60
N LEU A 545 -17.70 0.06 15.33
CA LEU A 545 -18.83 0.34 16.22
C LEU A 545 -19.28 1.79 16.07
N VAL A 546 -20.58 1.98 15.84
CA VAL A 546 -21.23 3.29 15.91
C VAL A 546 -21.95 3.37 17.26
N TYR A 547 -21.47 4.27 18.11
CA TYR A 547 -21.96 4.49 19.47
C TYR A 547 -22.63 5.86 19.54
N ARG A 548 -23.93 5.89 19.87
CA ARG A 548 -24.69 7.13 19.96
C ARG A 548 -24.49 7.76 21.34
N LEU A 549 -24.12 9.05 21.36
CA LEU A 549 -24.06 9.88 22.56
C LEU A 549 -25.23 10.88 22.51
N PRO A 550 -25.53 11.59 23.62
CA PRO A 550 -26.64 12.55 23.65
C PRO A 550 -26.55 13.68 22.61
N GLU A 551 -25.33 14.18 22.35
CA GLU A 551 -25.09 15.32 21.46
C GLU A 551 -24.44 14.90 20.12
N ASP A 552 -23.66 13.81 20.12
CA ASP A 552 -22.82 13.39 19.00
C ASP A 552 -22.93 11.88 18.72
N VAL A 553 -22.34 11.44 17.61
CA VAL A 553 -22.14 10.02 17.31
C VAL A 553 -20.64 9.70 17.31
N LEU A 554 -20.25 8.76 18.15
CA LEU A 554 -18.88 8.25 18.21
C LEU A 554 -18.73 7.06 17.26
N VAL A 555 -17.80 7.17 16.32
CA VAL A 555 -17.42 6.08 15.41
C VAL A 555 -16.08 5.51 15.89
N LEU A 556 -16.03 4.20 16.14
CA LEU A 556 -14.87 3.47 16.66
C LEU A 556 -14.46 2.38 15.67
N ALA A 557 -13.23 2.43 15.16
CA ALA A 557 -12.65 1.40 14.29
C ALA A 557 -11.51 0.68 15.02
N ARG A 558 -11.48 -0.65 14.97
CA ARG A 558 -10.48 -1.49 15.63
C ARG A 558 -9.74 -2.37 14.63
N GLU A 559 -8.42 -2.43 14.79
CA GLU A 559 -7.57 -3.38 14.10
C GLU A 559 -6.51 -3.94 15.07
N GLY A 560 -6.70 -5.20 15.49
CA GLY A 560 -5.87 -5.83 16.51
C GLY A 560 -5.95 -5.08 17.84
N ARG A 561 -4.82 -4.50 18.27
CA ARG A 561 -4.70 -3.67 19.48
C ARG A 561 -4.81 -2.17 19.22
N ARG A 562 -5.12 -1.75 18.00
CA ARG A 562 -5.26 -0.33 17.65
C ARG A 562 -6.74 0.03 17.58
N LEU A 563 -7.09 1.18 18.14
CA LEU A 563 -8.43 1.76 18.11
C LEU A 563 -8.31 3.17 17.52
N ALA A 564 -9.01 3.44 16.43
CA ALA A 564 -9.21 4.78 15.90
C ALA A 564 -10.64 5.23 16.19
N TYR A 565 -10.85 6.51 16.46
CA TYR A 565 -12.18 7.04 16.65
C TYR A 565 -12.33 8.45 16.11
N LEU A 566 -13.55 8.81 15.73
CA LEU A 566 -13.94 10.17 15.38
C LEU A 566 -15.31 10.48 15.97
N VAL A 567 -15.53 11.77 16.20
CA VAL A 567 -16.83 12.30 16.64
C VAL A 567 -17.49 12.91 15.43
N ALA A 568 -18.65 12.37 15.06
CA ALA A 568 -19.48 12.91 14.00
C ALA A 568 -20.65 13.67 14.62
N PRO A 569 -21.08 14.79 14.03
CA PRO A 569 -22.30 15.47 14.47
C PRO A 569 -23.49 14.52 14.33
N ASN A 570 -24.43 14.59 15.26
CA ASN A 570 -25.66 13.81 15.18
C ASN A 570 -26.55 14.37 14.03
N PRO A 571 -26.82 13.61 12.95
CA PRO A 571 -27.45 14.13 11.74
C PRO A 571 -28.99 14.17 11.79
#